data_AF-A0A346Y604-F1
#
_entry.id   AF-A0A346Y604-F1
#
_cell.length_a   1.000
_cell.length_b   1.000
_cell.length_c   1.000
_cell.angle_alpha   90.00
_cell.angle_beta   90.00
_cell.angle_gamma   90.00
#
_symmetry.space_group_name_H-M   'P 1'
#
loop_
_entity.id
_entity.type
_entity.pdbx_description
1 polymer ?
#
loop_
_entity_poly.entity_id
_entity_poly.type
_entity_poly.pdbx_seq_one_letter_code
_entity_poly.pdbx_strand_id
1 'polypeptide(L)'
;MSRNEAETGEWVLPSAEVARVKKALRAAHNGVAEAAYREAKAFWKQHGTQSATKYAEAADRFVAQISPRPPSLYGRPDPRAAHQRAVADAVREVLDRIAWHARGGGQALHGATWDDMDGVGWGRKTNRDTTFGDAEASVRINEKTRTLRWTVEENNHAVEHAHDGLLGKTLFGHLAKVKWTRGTGGIVRYLSEYDTDGFGLSNGSRLSQWHGPRGAEVWKQETGHYPYDSPQGKAEAAKAQEKERKKAAAARKRAAAKRQKQAQQAAQKQAAGSSYCGAVKKDASGLCGRKLASGKCPDHGTIGAQMAIGVTTVGSVVPAAAVTADPMG
;
A
#
# COMPACT_ATOMS: atom_id res chain seq x y z
N MET A 1 6.14 -17.52 -6.16
CA MET A 1 5.68 -16.75 -7.33
C MET A 1 5.10 -15.46 -6.83
N SER A 2 5.54 -14.32 -7.36
CA SER A 2 4.98 -13.01 -7.01
C SER A 2 3.56 -12.88 -7.54
N ARG A 3 2.68 -12.19 -6.83
CA ARG A 3 1.28 -12.03 -7.28
C ARG A 3 1.12 -11.12 -8.50
N ASN A 4 2.13 -10.29 -8.79
CA ASN A 4 2.08 -9.27 -9.82
C ASN A 4 3.29 -9.45 -10.75
N GLU A 5 3.05 -9.74 -12.02
CA GLU A 5 4.11 -10.02 -13.00
C GLU A 5 4.40 -8.81 -13.89
N ALA A 6 3.37 -8.04 -14.24
CA ALA A 6 3.50 -6.80 -15.00
C ALA A 6 2.61 -5.70 -14.43
N GLU A 7 2.96 -4.43 -14.68
CA GLU A 7 2.18 -3.28 -14.23
C GLU A 7 2.19 -2.15 -15.25
N THR A 8 1.04 -1.51 -15.46
CA THR A 8 0.93 -0.31 -16.29
C THR A 8 0.16 0.76 -15.55
N GLY A 9 0.64 2.00 -15.63
CA GLY A 9 -0.04 3.16 -15.05
C GLY A 9 -0.19 4.26 -16.07
N GLU A 10 -1.33 4.95 -16.07
CA GLU A 10 -1.54 6.12 -16.91
C GLU A 10 -2.20 7.24 -16.12
N TRP A 11 -1.60 8.44 -16.16
CA TRP A 11 -2.09 9.63 -15.48
C TRP A 11 -2.09 10.84 -16.40
N VAL A 12 -3.08 11.71 -16.22
CA VAL A 12 -3.01 13.09 -16.71
C VAL A 12 -2.59 14.01 -15.57
N LEU A 13 -1.42 14.63 -15.70
CA LEU A 13 -0.85 15.51 -14.69
C LEU A 13 -1.44 16.93 -14.74
N PRO A 14 -1.57 17.63 -13.60
CA PRO A 14 -1.72 19.07 -13.59
C PRO A 14 -0.54 19.74 -14.31
N SER A 15 -0.80 20.82 -15.06
CA SER A 15 0.22 21.45 -15.91
C SER A 15 1.47 21.89 -15.14
N ALA A 16 1.30 22.39 -13.91
CA ALA A 16 2.39 22.83 -13.04
C ALA A 16 3.30 21.68 -12.55
N GLU A 17 2.80 20.43 -12.58
CA GLU A 17 3.53 19.27 -12.07
C GLU A 17 4.36 18.56 -13.12
N VAL A 18 4.08 18.76 -14.42
CA VAL A 18 4.82 18.09 -15.52
C VAL A 18 6.32 18.35 -15.42
N ALA A 19 6.73 19.62 -15.30
CA ALA A 19 8.15 19.97 -15.21
C ALA A 19 8.81 19.46 -13.92
N ARG A 20 8.06 19.40 -12.81
CA ARG A 20 8.56 18.93 -11.50
C ARG A 20 8.80 17.43 -11.51
N VAL A 21 7.82 16.66 -11.98
CA VAL A 21 7.94 15.21 -12.15
C VAL A 21 9.09 14.89 -13.09
N LYS A 22 9.16 15.55 -14.26
CA LYS A 22 10.25 15.36 -15.23
C LYS A 22 11.63 15.62 -14.62
N LYS A 23 11.78 16.70 -13.84
CA LYS A 23 13.03 17.03 -13.15
C LYS A 23 13.41 15.94 -12.14
N ALA A 24 12.45 15.44 -11.38
CA ALA A 24 12.69 14.40 -10.37
C ALA A 24 13.07 13.06 -11.01
N LEU A 25 12.36 12.62 -12.04
CA LEU A 25 12.67 11.38 -12.77
C LEU A 25 14.04 11.43 -13.44
N ARG A 26 14.39 12.57 -14.06
CA ARG A 26 15.73 12.77 -14.62
C ARG A 26 16.82 12.62 -13.55
N ALA A 27 16.63 13.22 -12.38
CA ALA A 27 17.59 13.12 -11.29
C ALA A 27 17.73 11.67 -10.79
N ALA A 28 16.62 10.94 -10.65
CA ALA A 28 16.62 9.53 -10.28
C ALA A 28 17.38 8.66 -11.31
N HIS A 29 17.04 8.79 -12.59
CA HIS A 29 17.71 8.05 -13.67
C HIS A 29 19.21 8.37 -13.74
N ASN A 30 19.56 9.66 -13.77
CA ASN A 30 20.97 10.06 -13.86
C ASN A 30 21.78 9.64 -12.63
N GLY A 31 21.16 9.57 -11.44
CA GLY A 31 21.81 9.05 -10.23
C GLY A 31 22.24 7.59 -10.38
N VAL A 32 21.39 6.74 -10.98
CA VAL A 32 21.75 5.34 -11.27
C VAL A 32 22.82 5.26 -12.37
N ALA A 33 22.63 5.99 -13.47
CA ALA A 33 23.57 6.01 -14.59
C ALA A 33 24.98 6.47 -14.17
N GLU A 34 25.10 7.50 -13.33
CA GLU A 34 26.38 7.99 -12.83
C GLU A 34 27.06 7.00 -11.87
N ALA A 35 26.29 6.34 -11.01
CA ALA A 35 26.81 5.28 -10.16
C ALA A 35 27.33 4.10 -10.99
N ALA A 36 26.54 3.63 -11.96
CA ALA A 36 26.93 2.55 -12.86
C ALA A 36 28.17 2.89 -13.70
N TYR A 37 28.22 4.10 -14.26
CA TYR A 37 29.39 4.57 -15.01
C TYR A 37 30.66 4.57 -14.16
N ARG A 38 30.56 5.00 -12.90
CA ARG A 38 31.69 5.00 -11.96
C ARG A 38 32.17 3.57 -11.67
N GLU A 39 31.25 2.64 -11.39
CA GLU A 39 31.61 1.23 -11.14
C GLU A 39 32.21 0.56 -12.39
N ALA A 40 31.64 0.79 -13.57
CA ALA A 40 32.17 0.25 -14.83
C ALA A 40 33.59 0.78 -15.14
N LYS A 41 33.87 2.06 -14.80
CA LYS A 41 35.24 2.60 -14.89
C LYS A 41 36.19 1.99 -13.86
N ALA A 42 35.72 1.75 -12.64
CA ALA A 42 36.52 1.08 -11.61
C ALA A 42 36.89 -0.35 -12.04
N PHE A 43 35.92 -1.08 -12.61
CA PHE A 43 36.14 -2.40 -13.20
C PHE A 43 37.27 -2.39 -14.23
N TRP A 44 37.23 -1.48 -15.22
CA TRP A 44 38.28 -1.40 -16.25
C TRP A 44 39.66 -1.12 -15.66
N LYS A 45 39.75 -0.23 -14.66
CA LYS A 45 41.02 0.09 -14.00
C LYS A 45 41.64 -1.14 -13.33
N GLN A 46 40.82 -2.05 -12.79
CA GLN A 46 41.26 -3.23 -12.07
C GLN A 46 41.45 -4.47 -12.95
N HIS A 47 40.60 -4.63 -13.96
CA HIS A 47 40.46 -5.87 -14.74
C HIS A 47 40.69 -5.68 -16.25
N GLY A 48 41.13 -4.50 -16.68
CA GLY A 48 41.43 -4.19 -18.07
C GLY A 48 42.34 -5.25 -18.69
N THR A 49 41.92 -5.82 -19.82
CA THR A 49 42.64 -6.88 -20.52
C THR A 49 42.38 -6.78 -22.02
N GLN A 50 43.20 -7.46 -22.83
CA GLN A 50 42.99 -7.61 -24.27
C GLN A 50 42.16 -8.86 -24.64
N SER A 51 41.98 -9.80 -23.70
CA SER A 51 41.23 -11.03 -23.96
C SER A 51 39.74 -10.87 -23.62
N ALA A 52 38.86 -10.97 -24.62
CA ALA A 52 37.42 -10.85 -24.45
C ALA A 52 36.79 -11.94 -23.56
N THR A 53 37.39 -13.14 -23.51
CA THR A 53 36.94 -14.21 -22.61
C THR A 53 37.27 -13.87 -21.16
N LYS A 54 38.52 -13.52 -20.86
CA LYS A 54 38.95 -13.13 -19.51
C LYS A 54 38.22 -11.89 -19.01
N TYR A 55 37.92 -10.95 -19.91
CA TYR A 55 37.12 -9.76 -19.61
C TYR A 55 35.71 -10.14 -19.15
N ALA A 56 35.00 -10.99 -19.89
CA ALA A 56 33.63 -11.41 -19.53
C ALA A 56 33.60 -12.17 -18.20
N GLU A 57 34.52 -13.11 -17.98
CA GLU A 57 34.63 -13.84 -16.70
C GLU A 57 34.95 -12.91 -15.52
N ALA A 58 35.73 -11.86 -15.75
CA ALA A 58 35.99 -10.84 -14.73
C ALA A 58 34.75 -9.98 -14.49
N ALA A 59 34.02 -9.60 -15.55
CA ALA A 59 32.79 -8.81 -15.48
C ALA A 59 31.70 -9.56 -14.68
N ASP A 60 31.48 -10.84 -14.96
CA ASP A 60 30.51 -11.68 -14.23
C ASP A 60 30.82 -11.71 -12.73
N ARG A 61 32.09 -11.93 -12.38
CA ARG A 61 32.55 -11.93 -10.98
C ARG A 61 32.38 -10.56 -10.32
N PHE A 62 32.72 -9.49 -11.04
CA PHE A 62 32.59 -8.13 -10.52
C PHE A 62 31.12 -7.76 -10.28
N VAL A 63 30.24 -8.04 -11.25
CA VAL A 63 28.80 -7.80 -11.10
C VAL A 63 28.24 -8.62 -9.93
N ALA A 64 28.66 -9.88 -9.76
CA ALA A 64 28.25 -10.68 -8.62
C ALA A 64 28.73 -10.14 -7.26
N GLN A 65 29.82 -9.37 -7.23
CA GLN A 65 30.32 -8.73 -6.00
C GLN A 65 29.53 -7.46 -5.64
N ILE A 66 29.16 -6.65 -6.64
CA ILE A 66 28.40 -5.40 -6.41
C ILE A 66 26.89 -5.63 -6.35
N SER A 67 26.39 -6.74 -6.92
CA SER A 67 24.98 -7.09 -6.87
C SER A 67 24.62 -7.54 -5.45
N PRO A 68 23.61 -6.92 -4.82
CA PRO A 68 23.19 -7.32 -3.50
C PRO A 68 22.64 -8.75 -3.57
N ARG A 69 23.09 -9.60 -2.63
CA ARG A 69 22.52 -10.94 -2.50
C ARG A 69 21.00 -10.83 -2.38
N PRO A 70 20.23 -11.66 -3.11
CA PRO A 70 18.79 -11.65 -2.95
C PRO A 70 18.47 -11.85 -1.46
N PRO A 71 17.50 -11.12 -0.92
CA PRO A 71 17.07 -11.34 0.45
C PRO A 71 16.71 -12.83 0.60
N SER A 72 16.95 -13.39 1.79
CA SER A 72 16.37 -14.69 2.12
C SER A 72 14.87 -14.67 1.80
N LEU A 73 14.27 -15.81 1.45
CA LEU A 73 12.85 -15.96 1.07
C LEU A 73 11.82 -15.23 1.96
N TYR A 74 12.19 -14.81 3.17
CA TYR A 74 11.34 -14.13 4.15
C TYR A 74 11.78 -12.71 4.52
N GLY A 75 12.85 -12.19 3.92
CA GLY A 75 13.38 -10.86 4.20
C GLY A 75 12.59 -9.79 3.46
N ARG A 76 12.25 -8.69 4.14
CA ARG A 76 11.80 -7.48 3.43
C ARG A 76 12.91 -7.00 2.50
N PRO A 77 12.59 -6.56 1.27
CA PRO A 77 13.57 -5.94 0.39
C PRO A 77 14.22 -4.75 1.11
N ASP A 78 15.55 -4.70 1.13
CA ASP A 78 16.28 -3.50 1.57
C ASP A 78 16.19 -2.45 0.45
N PRO A 79 15.65 -1.25 0.70
CA PRO A 79 15.65 -0.16 -0.28
C PRO A 79 17.02 0.14 -0.89
N ARG A 80 18.10 -0.04 -0.12
CA ARG A 80 19.47 0.13 -0.61
C ARG A 80 19.85 -0.95 -1.61
N ALA A 81 19.36 -2.17 -1.41
CA ALA A 81 19.57 -3.29 -2.32
C ALA A 81 18.88 -3.05 -3.68
N ALA A 82 17.71 -2.44 -3.72
CA ALA A 82 17.06 -2.12 -5.00
C ALA A 82 17.89 -1.15 -5.86
N HIS A 83 18.42 -0.09 -5.25
CA HIS A 83 19.31 0.83 -5.95
C HIS A 83 20.62 0.16 -6.40
N GLN A 84 21.26 -0.62 -5.51
CA GLN A 84 22.50 -1.35 -5.85
C GLN A 84 22.27 -2.37 -6.97
N ARG A 85 21.10 -3.03 -7.00
CA ARG A 85 20.71 -3.94 -8.08
C ARG A 85 20.60 -3.21 -9.41
N ALA A 86 19.86 -2.10 -9.48
CA ALA A 86 19.77 -1.30 -10.69
C ALA A 86 21.15 -0.81 -11.18
N VAL A 87 22.06 -0.46 -10.27
CA VAL A 87 23.45 -0.13 -10.61
C VAL A 87 24.19 -1.35 -11.16
N ALA A 88 24.07 -2.52 -10.53
CA ALA A 88 24.73 -3.74 -10.97
C ALA A 88 24.23 -4.22 -12.35
N ASP A 89 22.93 -4.11 -12.61
CA ASP A 89 22.32 -4.46 -13.90
C ASP A 89 22.79 -3.50 -15.00
N ALA A 90 22.79 -2.19 -14.74
CA ALA A 90 23.34 -1.19 -15.66
C ALA A 90 24.83 -1.43 -15.95
N VAL A 91 25.62 -1.79 -14.93
CA VAL A 91 27.04 -2.16 -15.12
C VAL A 91 27.15 -3.40 -16.00
N ARG A 92 26.36 -4.45 -15.76
CA ARG A 92 26.36 -5.67 -16.57
C ARG A 92 26.10 -5.36 -18.04
N GLU A 93 25.03 -4.65 -18.35
CA GLU A 93 24.66 -4.31 -19.73
C GLU A 93 25.79 -3.56 -20.46
N VAL A 94 26.43 -2.60 -19.78
CA VAL A 94 27.53 -1.83 -20.35
C VAL A 94 28.76 -2.71 -20.61
N LEU A 95 29.14 -3.54 -19.64
CA LEU A 95 30.30 -4.43 -19.79
C LEU A 95 30.05 -5.49 -20.87
N ASP A 96 28.85 -6.05 -20.93
CA ASP A 96 28.43 -7.02 -21.95
C ASP A 96 28.44 -6.40 -23.35
N ARG A 97 27.98 -5.16 -23.49
CA ARG A 97 28.07 -4.41 -24.76
C ARG A 97 29.51 -4.25 -25.23
N ILE A 98 30.41 -3.83 -24.34
CA ILE A 98 31.84 -3.66 -24.68
C ILE A 98 32.44 -5.01 -25.09
N ALA A 99 32.15 -6.08 -24.34
CA ALA A 99 32.62 -7.42 -24.66
C ALA A 99 32.08 -7.94 -26.00
N TRP A 100 30.80 -7.68 -26.28
CA TRP A 100 30.15 -8.02 -27.54
C TRP A 100 30.82 -7.35 -28.74
N HIS A 101 31.03 -6.04 -28.67
CA HIS A 101 31.71 -5.29 -29.73
C HIS A 101 33.15 -5.75 -29.96
N ALA A 102 33.86 -6.15 -28.90
CA ALA A 102 35.20 -6.70 -29.02
C ALA A 102 35.24 -8.09 -29.69
N ARG A 103 34.22 -8.92 -29.48
CA ARG A 103 34.12 -10.26 -30.10
C ARG A 103 33.70 -10.21 -31.57
N GLY A 104 32.75 -9.35 -31.91
CA GLY A 104 32.11 -9.35 -33.24
C GLY A 104 32.49 -8.18 -34.16
N GLY A 105 32.95 -7.06 -33.60
CA GLY A 105 33.11 -5.79 -34.33
C GLY A 105 34.54 -5.33 -34.56
N GLY A 106 35.54 -6.09 -34.11
CA GLY A 106 36.96 -5.72 -34.24
C GLY A 106 37.38 -4.51 -33.39
N GLN A 107 36.51 -3.99 -32.51
CA GLN A 107 36.86 -2.94 -31.57
C GLN A 107 37.74 -3.51 -30.46
N ALA A 108 38.79 -2.78 -30.07
CA ALA A 108 39.58 -3.16 -28.91
C ALA A 108 38.76 -3.00 -27.63
N LEU A 109 38.97 -3.86 -26.64
CA LEU A 109 38.41 -3.65 -25.30
C LEU A 109 38.90 -2.30 -24.75
N HIS A 110 37.99 -1.56 -24.12
CA HIS A 110 38.27 -0.27 -23.51
C HIS A 110 37.46 -0.07 -22.23
N GLY A 111 37.78 0.98 -21.48
CA GLY A 111 36.98 1.39 -20.33
C GLY A 111 35.68 2.04 -20.77
N ALA A 112 34.65 1.94 -19.91
CA ALA A 112 33.33 2.48 -20.20
C ALA A 112 33.36 3.99 -20.51
N THR A 113 32.68 4.36 -21.58
CA THR A 113 32.41 5.72 -22.05
C THR A 113 30.92 6.06 -21.87
N TRP A 114 30.54 7.33 -21.98
CA TRP A 114 29.13 7.71 -21.95
C TRP A 114 28.36 7.22 -23.18
N ASP A 115 29.04 6.98 -24.29
CA ASP A 115 28.43 6.41 -25.51
C ASP A 115 28.07 4.93 -25.31
N ASP A 116 28.87 4.19 -24.55
CA ASP A 116 28.53 2.82 -24.14
C ASP A 116 27.29 2.81 -23.25
N MET A 117 27.22 3.72 -22.28
CA MET A 117 26.06 3.89 -21.39
C MET A 117 24.81 4.24 -22.19
N ASP A 118 24.89 5.21 -23.11
CA ASP A 118 23.76 5.61 -23.95
C ASP A 118 23.29 4.47 -24.86
N GLY A 119 24.24 3.71 -25.40
CA GLY A 119 23.98 2.56 -26.23
C GLY A 119 23.14 1.46 -25.57
N VAL A 120 23.20 1.33 -24.24
CA VAL A 120 22.35 0.40 -23.47
C VAL A 120 21.18 1.09 -22.77
N GLY A 121 20.89 2.36 -23.10
CA GLY A 121 19.75 3.09 -22.55
C GLY A 121 20.00 3.80 -21.21
N TRP A 122 21.20 3.66 -20.64
CA TRP A 122 21.66 4.31 -19.39
C TRP A 122 22.42 5.63 -19.63
N GLY A 123 22.26 6.22 -20.81
CA GLY A 123 22.83 7.54 -21.13
C GLY A 123 22.22 8.65 -20.28
N ARG A 124 23.03 9.67 -19.96
CA ARG A 124 22.58 10.85 -19.18
C ARG A 124 21.39 11.53 -19.85
N LYS A 125 20.28 11.60 -19.12
CA LYS A 125 19.07 12.31 -19.57
C LYS A 125 19.20 13.80 -19.29
N THR A 126 18.67 14.59 -20.21
CA THR A 126 18.62 16.04 -20.23
C THR A 126 17.23 16.57 -19.94
N ASN A 127 17.03 17.89 -20.01
CA ASN A 127 15.70 18.51 -19.91
C ASN A 127 14.81 18.29 -21.13
N ARG A 128 15.33 17.76 -22.24
CA ARG A 128 14.55 17.46 -23.45
C ARG A 128 13.92 16.08 -23.39
N ASP A 129 14.61 15.13 -22.75
CA ASP A 129 14.18 13.73 -22.66
C ASP A 129 12.86 13.55 -21.94
N THR A 130 11.98 12.74 -22.52
CA THR A 130 10.64 12.44 -21.98
C THR A 130 10.47 10.99 -21.57
N THR A 131 11.51 10.17 -21.75
CA THR A 131 11.54 8.77 -21.36
C THR A 131 12.66 8.55 -20.35
N PHE A 132 12.33 7.89 -19.25
CA PHE A 132 13.23 7.54 -18.18
C PHE A 132 13.03 6.05 -17.89
N GLY A 133 14.11 5.29 -17.84
CA GLY A 133 14.05 3.86 -17.52
C GLY A 133 14.89 3.54 -16.30
N ASP A 134 14.56 2.44 -15.64
CA ASP A 134 15.51 1.64 -14.88
C ASP A 134 15.46 0.19 -15.38
N ALA A 135 16.06 -0.74 -14.64
CA ALA A 135 16.14 -2.15 -15.04
C ALA A 135 14.78 -2.85 -15.12
N GLU A 136 13.77 -2.38 -14.37
CA GLU A 136 12.48 -3.08 -14.21
C GLU A 136 11.31 -2.25 -14.76
N ALA A 137 11.48 -0.94 -14.93
CA ALA A 137 10.40 -0.04 -15.30
C ALA A 137 10.82 1.06 -16.28
N SER A 138 9.83 1.52 -17.05
CA SER A 138 9.93 2.71 -17.87
C SER A 138 8.84 3.71 -17.55
N VAL A 139 9.22 4.99 -17.58
CA VAL A 139 8.34 6.15 -17.44
C VAL A 139 8.43 6.99 -18.70
N ARG A 140 7.28 7.28 -19.31
CA ARG A 140 7.18 8.16 -20.47
C ARG A 140 6.22 9.31 -20.19
N ILE A 141 6.61 10.53 -20.55
CA ILE A 141 5.79 11.74 -20.41
C ILE A 141 5.49 12.32 -21.80
N ASN A 142 4.23 12.36 -22.19
CA ASN A 142 3.78 13.17 -23.31
C ASN A 142 3.45 14.58 -22.82
N GLU A 143 4.33 15.55 -23.10
CA GLU A 143 4.18 16.92 -22.63
C GLU A 143 2.96 17.64 -23.20
N LYS A 144 2.57 17.31 -24.44
CA LYS A 144 1.40 17.94 -25.11
C LYS A 144 0.10 17.55 -24.42
N THR A 145 -0.05 16.26 -24.11
CA THR A 145 -1.27 15.74 -23.44
C THR A 145 -1.16 15.76 -21.92
N ARG A 146 0.04 16.04 -21.39
CA ARG A 146 0.42 15.91 -19.97
C ARG A 146 0.19 14.49 -19.44
N THR A 147 0.29 13.51 -20.33
CA THR A 147 0.08 12.10 -19.99
C THR A 147 1.40 11.52 -19.51
N LEU A 148 1.41 10.98 -18.29
CA LEU A 148 2.48 10.16 -17.76
C LEU A 148 2.08 8.69 -17.88
N ARG A 149 2.97 7.86 -18.42
CA ARG A 149 2.81 6.42 -18.50
C ARG A 149 3.93 5.73 -17.73
N TRP A 150 3.55 4.77 -16.89
CA TRP A 150 4.41 3.83 -16.18
C TRP A 150 4.22 2.45 -16.81
N THR A 151 5.31 1.70 -16.99
CA THR A 151 5.26 0.36 -17.55
C THR A 151 6.34 -0.48 -16.90
N VAL A 152 5.93 -1.63 -16.37
CA VAL A 152 6.76 -2.70 -15.84
C VAL A 152 6.46 -3.92 -16.69
N GLU A 153 7.49 -4.47 -17.31
CA GLU A 153 7.36 -5.66 -18.15
C GLU A 153 7.12 -6.92 -17.31
N GLU A 154 6.61 -7.96 -17.95
CA GLU A 154 6.28 -9.22 -17.29
C GLU A 154 7.55 -9.95 -16.84
N ASN A 155 7.78 -9.98 -15.53
CA ASN A 155 8.90 -10.71 -14.93
C ASN A 155 8.65 -11.01 -13.44
N ASN A 156 9.31 -12.04 -12.91
CA ASN A 156 9.14 -12.49 -11.53
C ASN A 156 9.63 -11.40 -10.55
N HIS A 157 8.75 -10.96 -9.65
CA HIS A 157 8.97 -9.84 -8.72
C HIS A 157 9.26 -8.48 -9.38
N ALA A 158 9.05 -8.31 -10.69
CA ALA A 158 9.40 -7.09 -11.41
C ALA A 158 8.67 -5.86 -10.88
N VAL A 159 7.38 -5.99 -10.59
CA VAL A 159 6.56 -4.89 -10.02
C VAL A 159 7.11 -4.46 -8.66
N GLU A 160 7.47 -5.42 -7.81
CA GLU A 160 7.99 -5.13 -6.47
C GLU A 160 9.35 -4.44 -6.56
N HIS A 161 10.25 -4.94 -7.41
CA HIS A 161 11.55 -4.32 -7.66
C HIS A 161 11.42 -2.92 -8.29
N ALA A 162 10.50 -2.74 -9.24
CA ALA A 162 10.24 -1.47 -9.89
C ALA A 162 9.74 -0.40 -8.89
N HIS A 163 8.81 -0.76 -8.00
CA HIS A 163 8.36 0.13 -6.93
C HIS A 163 9.45 0.43 -5.91
N ASP A 164 10.35 -0.53 -5.65
CA ASP A 164 11.48 -0.35 -4.76
C ASP A 164 12.67 0.40 -5.39
N GLY A 165 12.73 0.45 -6.72
CA GLY A 165 13.73 1.17 -7.49
C GLY A 165 13.69 2.68 -7.22
N LEU A 166 14.83 3.35 -7.47
CA LEU A 166 14.92 4.80 -7.26
C LEU A 166 13.95 5.56 -8.16
N LEU A 167 13.69 5.08 -9.38
CA LEU A 167 12.74 5.66 -10.32
C LEU A 167 11.30 5.52 -9.81
N GLY A 168 10.87 4.31 -9.45
CA GLY A 168 9.54 4.05 -8.90
C GLY A 168 9.27 4.82 -7.61
N LYS A 169 10.19 4.76 -6.62
CA LYS A 169 10.08 5.54 -5.37
C LYS A 169 9.94 7.03 -5.62
N THR A 170 10.72 7.57 -6.56
CA THR A 170 10.65 8.98 -6.93
C THR A 170 9.33 9.32 -7.59
N LEU A 171 8.86 8.49 -8.53
CA LEU A 171 7.58 8.68 -9.23
C LEU A 171 6.40 8.65 -8.25
N PHE A 172 6.20 7.54 -7.54
CA PHE A 172 5.06 7.35 -6.66
C PHE A 172 5.11 8.27 -5.45
N GLY A 173 6.32 8.55 -4.92
CA GLY A 173 6.52 9.56 -3.89
C GLY A 173 6.15 10.97 -4.34
N HIS A 174 6.32 11.30 -5.63
CA HIS A 174 5.87 12.57 -6.20
C HIS A 174 4.35 12.56 -6.43
N LEU A 175 3.81 11.51 -7.04
CA LEU A 175 2.36 11.37 -7.31
C LEU A 175 1.50 11.45 -6.04
N ALA A 176 1.99 10.93 -4.91
CA ALA A 176 1.35 11.03 -3.61
C ALA A 176 1.23 12.48 -3.08
N LYS A 177 2.11 13.38 -3.53
CA LYS A 177 2.16 14.79 -3.11
C LYS A 177 1.45 15.73 -4.09
N VAL A 178 1.09 15.25 -5.28
CA VAL A 178 0.42 16.06 -6.31
C VAL A 178 -0.94 16.54 -5.78
N LYS A 179 -1.16 17.86 -5.87
CA LYS A 179 -2.49 18.44 -5.66
C LYS A 179 -3.32 18.23 -6.93
N TRP A 180 -4.07 17.13 -6.94
CA TRP A 180 -4.91 16.78 -8.07
C TRP A 180 -6.07 17.76 -8.26
N THR A 181 -6.30 18.18 -9.49
CA THR A 181 -7.40 19.07 -9.89
C THR A 181 -8.43 18.32 -10.76
N ARG A 182 -9.56 18.97 -11.06
CA ARG A 182 -10.60 18.41 -11.94
C ARG A 182 -10.01 18.01 -13.30
N GLY A 183 -10.34 16.80 -13.76
CA GLY A 183 -9.86 16.26 -15.04
C GLY A 183 -8.42 15.73 -15.02
N THR A 184 -7.75 15.74 -13.88
CA THR A 184 -6.41 15.15 -13.68
C THR A 184 -6.48 13.90 -12.82
N GLY A 185 -5.42 13.10 -12.83
CA GLY A 185 -5.36 11.81 -12.15
C GLY A 185 -5.20 10.64 -13.11
N GLY A 186 -5.25 9.44 -12.56
CA GLY A 186 -4.96 8.21 -13.28
C GLY A 186 -5.12 6.98 -12.41
N ILE A 187 -4.87 5.82 -13.02
CA ILE A 187 -4.93 4.51 -12.37
C ILE A 187 -3.69 3.71 -12.73
N VAL A 188 -3.40 2.74 -11.87
CA VAL A 188 -2.41 1.69 -12.09
C VAL A 188 -3.13 0.35 -12.16
N ARG A 189 -2.75 -0.45 -13.15
CA ARG A 189 -3.25 -1.79 -13.38
C ARG A 189 -2.10 -2.78 -13.31
N TYR A 190 -2.36 -3.95 -12.76
CA TYR A 190 -1.40 -5.05 -12.76
C TYR A 190 -1.97 -6.29 -13.45
N LEU A 191 -1.07 -7.14 -13.91
CA LEU A 191 -1.35 -8.50 -14.38
C LEU A 191 -0.86 -9.47 -13.30
N SER A 192 -1.72 -10.39 -12.90
CA SER A 192 -1.33 -11.53 -12.06
C SER A 192 -1.14 -12.79 -12.91
N GLU A 193 -0.34 -13.73 -12.40
CA GLU A 193 -0.06 -15.04 -13.02
C GLU A 193 -1.35 -15.80 -13.44
N TYR A 194 -2.48 -15.54 -12.76
CA TYR A 194 -3.75 -16.20 -13.01
C TYR A 194 -4.62 -15.53 -14.09
N ASP A 195 -4.22 -14.39 -14.64
CA ASP A 195 -5.03 -13.65 -15.61
C ASP A 195 -4.78 -14.12 -17.06
N THR A 196 -3.69 -14.85 -17.33
CA THR A 196 -3.29 -15.32 -18.66
C THR A 196 -4.00 -16.61 -19.11
N ASP A 197 -4.47 -17.44 -18.17
CA ASP A 197 -5.23 -18.66 -18.49
C ASP A 197 -6.69 -18.39 -18.90
N GLY A 198 -7.17 -17.15 -18.71
CA GLY A 198 -8.54 -16.75 -18.99
C GLY A 198 -8.64 -15.74 -20.14
N PHE A 199 -8.71 -16.21 -21.39
CA PHE A 199 -9.22 -15.47 -22.55
C PHE A 199 -8.73 -14.02 -22.71
N GLY A 200 -7.49 -13.88 -23.18
CA GLY A 200 -6.93 -12.73 -23.91
C GLY A 200 -7.63 -11.38 -23.75
N LEU A 201 -7.25 -10.60 -22.74
CA LEU A 201 -7.35 -9.15 -22.81
C LEU A 201 -6.09 -8.48 -22.26
N SER A 202 -5.44 -7.81 -23.20
CA SER A 202 -4.38 -6.84 -23.04
C SER A 202 -4.81 -5.70 -22.09
N ASN A 203 -3.86 -5.21 -21.28
CA ASN A 203 -3.92 -4.01 -20.42
C ASN A 203 -4.19 -4.19 -18.91
N GLY A 204 -3.87 -5.34 -18.29
CA GLY A 204 -3.96 -5.48 -16.83
C GLY A 204 -5.41 -5.59 -16.32
N SER A 205 -5.77 -6.75 -15.76
CA SER A 205 -7.16 -7.04 -15.40
C SER A 205 -7.61 -6.34 -14.12
N ARG A 206 -6.67 -5.94 -13.24
CA ARG A 206 -6.97 -5.48 -11.89
C ARG A 206 -6.37 -4.12 -11.59
N LEU A 207 -7.17 -3.27 -10.94
CA LEU A 207 -6.74 -1.99 -10.40
C LEU A 207 -5.88 -2.22 -9.16
N SER A 208 -4.66 -1.68 -9.14
CA SER A 208 -3.79 -1.67 -7.94
C SER A 208 -3.90 -0.34 -7.18
N GLN A 209 -3.79 0.78 -7.90
CA GLN A 209 -3.72 2.12 -7.33
C GLN A 209 -4.52 3.12 -8.16
N TRP A 210 -4.91 4.21 -7.53
CA TRP A 210 -5.61 5.32 -8.17
C TRP A 210 -5.08 6.65 -7.64
N HIS A 211 -5.13 7.68 -8.48
CA HIS A 211 -4.73 9.02 -8.08
C HIS A 211 -5.67 10.06 -8.69
N GLY A 212 -6.05 11.05 -7.90
CA GLY A 212 -6.84 12.21 -8.34
C GLY A 212 -8.27 11.90 -8.78
N PRO A 213 -9.07 12.94 -9.10
CA PRO A 213 -10.48 12.78 -9.45
C PRO A 213 -10.73 11.87 -10.66
N ARG A 214 -9.89 11.95 -11.71
CA ARG A 214 -10.04 11.09 -12.88
C ARG A 214 -9.83 9.61 -12.52
N GLY A 215 -8.83 9.30 -11.70
CA GLY A 215 -8.58 7.94 -11.24
C GLY A 215 -9.74 7.39 -10.41
N ALA A 216 -10.30 8.20 -9.50
CA ALA A 216 -11.46 7.82 -8.69
C ALA A 216 -12.71 7.51 -9.52
N GLU A 217 -12.94 8.24 -10.61
CA GLU A 217 -14.07 7.96 -11.52
C GLU A 217 -13.88 6.66 -12.28
N VAL A 218 -12.69 6.39 -12.83
CA VAL A 218 -12.41 5.11 -13.51
C VAL A 218 -12.55 3.95 -12.52
N TRP A 219 -12.04 4.11 -11.29
CA TRP A 219 -12.20 3.12 -10.24
C TRP A 219 -13.67 2.82 -9.95
N LYS A 220 -14.52 3.84 -9.84
CA LYS A 220 -15.96 3.66 -9.63
C LYS A 220 -16.64 2.94 -10.80
N GLN A 221 -16.27 3.29 -12.04
CA GLN A 221 -16.83 2.64 -13.22
C GLN A 221 -16.57 1.13 -13.22
N GLU A 222 -15.40 0.71 -12.74
CA GLU A 222 -14.99 -0.70 -12.76
C GLU A 222 -15.41 -1.49 -11.51
N THR A 223 -15.38 -0.86 -10.33
CA THR A 223 -15.67 -1.53 -9.05
C THR A 223 -17.09 -1.29 -8.53
N GLY A 224 -17.83 -0.35 -9.13
CA GLY A 224 -19.17 0.06 -8.70
C GLY A 224 -19.20 1.00 -7.49
N HIS A 225 -18.05 1.34 -6.90
CA HIS A 225 -17.95 2.26 -5.77
C HIS A 225 -16.72 3.16 -5.88
N TYR A 226 -16.77 4.36 -5.28
CA TYR A 226 -15.56 5.17 -5.21
C TYR A 226 -14.52 4.52 -4.29
N PRO A 227 -13.21 4.80 -4.50
CA PRO A 227 -12.20 4.45 -3.52
C PRO A 227 -12.49 5.11 -2.17
N TYR A 228 -12.32 4.38 -1.08
CA TYR A 228 -12.71 4.83 0.27
C TYR A 228 -12.02 6.14 0.68
N ASP A 229 -10.76 6.33 0.29
CA ASP A 229 -9.92 7.46 0.64
C ASP A 229 -10.17 8.71 -0.22
N SER A 230 -10.90 8.56 -1.34
CA SER A 230 -11.36 9.67 -2.17
C SER A 230 -12.38 10.56 -1.45
N PRO A 231 -12.48 11.86 -1.78
CA PRO A 231 -13.51 12.73 -1.20
C PRO A 231 -14.94 12.19 -1.38
N GLN A 232 -15.23 11.62 -2.55
CA GLN A 232 -16.51 11.03 -2.88
C GLN A 232 -16.76 9.75 -2.08
N GLY A 233 -15.76 8.86 -1.98
CA GLY A 233 -15.85 7.63 -1.18
C GLY A 233 -16.04 7.91 0.31
N LYS A 234 -15.34 8.91 0.87
CA LYS A 234 -15.55 9.37 2.26
C LYS A 234 -16.97 9.90 2.46
N ALA A 235 -17.50 10.67 1.51
CA ALA A 235 -18.86 11.18 1.59
C ALA A 235 -19.91 10.06 1.49
N GLU A 236 -19.71 9.08 0.61
CA GLU A 236 -20.58 7.89 0.51
C GLU A 236 -20.52 7.03 1.77
N ALA A 237 -19.33 6.80 2.33
CA ALA A 237 -19.15 6.08 3.59
C ALA A 237 -19.81 6.82 4.76
N ALA A 238 -19.67 8.15 4.85
CA ALA A 238 -20.32 8.95 5.88
C ALA A 238 -21.85 8.86 5.79
N LYS A 239 -22.42 8.94 4.57
CA LYS A 239 -23.86 8.76 4.34
C LYS A 239 -24.33 7.35 4.74
N ALA A 240 -23.55 6.32 4.41
CA ALA A 240 -23.86 4.94 4.79
C ALA A 240 -23.84 4.76 6.33
N GLN A 241 -22.83 5.30 7.01
CA GLN A 241 -22.75 5.30 8.47
C GLN A 241 -23.92 6.06 9.11
N GLU A 242 -24.29 7.22 8.58
CA GLU A 242 -25.44 7.99 9.06
C GLU A 242 -26.75 7.20 8.91
N LYS A 243 -26.93 6.51 7.77
CA LYS A 243 -28.09 5.64 7.53
C LYS A 243 -28.17 4.50 8.54
N GLU A 244 -27.05 3.82 8.81
CA GLU A 244 -27.00 2.74 9.81
C GLU A 244 -27.24 3.28 11.23
N ARG A 245 -26.73 4.47 11.58
CA ARG A 245 -27.04 5.13 12.85
C ARG A 245 -28.53 5.42 13.00
N LYS A 246 -29.18 5.94 11.95
CA LYS A 246 -30.64 6.19 11.95
C LYS A 246 -31.44 4.89 12.09
N LYS A 247 -31.04 3.83 11.38
CA LYS A 247 -31.66 2.49 11.47
C LYS A 247 -31.51 1.90 12.88
N ALA A 248 -30.32 1.96 13.47
CA ALA A 248 -30.06 1.51 14.83
C ALA A 248 -30.87 2.33 15.86
N ALA A 249 -30.96 3.65 15.70
CA ALA A 249 -31.78 4.50 16.57
C ALA A 249 -33.29 4.14 16.48
N ALA A 250 -33.80 3.90 15.27
CA ALA A 250 -35.18 3.47 15.06
C ALA A 250 -35.45 2.10 15.70
N ALA A 251 -34.53 1.14 15.55
CA ALA A 251 -34.63 -0.17 16.18
C ALA A 251 -34.65 -0.08 17.72
N ARG A 252 -33.79 0.77 18.30
CA ARG A 252 -33.78 1.04 19.75
C ARG A 252 -35.10 1.64 20.24
N LYS A 253 -35.66 2.62 19.51
CA LYS A 253 -36.98 3.20 19.83
C LYS A 253 -38.10 2.15 19.81
N ARG A 254 -38.13 1.29 18.79
CA ARG A 254 -39.11 0.18 18.69
C ARG A 254 -38.96 -0.83 19.83
N ALA A 255 -37.72 -1.19 20.18
CA ALA A 255 -37.45 -2.10 21.30
C ALA A 255 -37.88 -1.51 22.64
N ALA A 256 -37.62 -0.22 22.87
CA ALA A 256 -38.07 0.49 24.07
C ALA A 256 -39.61 0.54 24.17
N ALA A 257 -40.30 0.88 23.08
CA ALA A 257 -41.76 0.88 23.04
C ALA A 257 -42.37 -0.51 23.31
N LYS A 258 -41.75 -1.58 22.77
CA LYS A 258 -42.17 -2.96 23.04
C LYS A 258 -42.02 -3.30 24.53
N ARG A 259 -40.91 -2.93 25.16
CA ARG A 259 -40.68 -3.12 26.61
C ARG A 259 -41.69 -2.36 27.46
N GLN A 260 -42.01 -1.11 27.11
CA GLN A 260 -43.04 -0.33 27.82
C GLN A 260 -44.41 -0.99 27.74
N LYS A 261 -44.84 -1.45 26.56
CA LYS A 261 -46.10 -2.19 26.40
C LYS A 261 -46.12 -3.48 27.22
N GLN A 262 -45.03 -4.25 27.20
CA GLN A 262 -44.92 -5.47 28.01
C GLN A 262 -44.98 -5.17 29.51
N ALA A 263 -44.33 -4.10 29.98
CA ALA A 263 -44.40 -3.67 31.37
C ALA A 263 -45.83 -3.23 31.78
N GLN A 264 -46.52 -2.47 30.92
CA GLN A 264 -47.92 -2.10 31.14
C GLN A 264 -48.85 -3.31 31.23
N GLN A 265 -48.69 -4.29 30.33
CA GLN A 265 -49.46 -5.53 30.35
C GLN A 265 -49.17 -6.37 31.60
N ALA A 266 -47.90 -6.44 32.03
CA ALA A 266 -47.52 -7.12 33.27
C ALA A 266 -48.14 -6.45 34.51
N ALA A 267 -48.10 -5.12 34.57
CA ALA A 267 -48.73 -4.34 35.65
C ALA A 267 -50.26 -4.55 35.70
N GLN A 268 -50.94 -4.54 34.54
CA GLN A 268 -52.38 -4.83 34.47
C GLN A 268 -52.73 -6.24 34.96
N LYS A 269 -51.92 -7.26 34.59
CA LYS A 269 -52.11 -8.63 35.06
C LYS A 269 -51.90 -8.75 36.57
N GLN A 270 -50.91 -8.05 37.13
CA GLN A 270 -50.67 -8.02 38.58
C GLN A 270 -51.85 -7.36 39.33
N ALA A 271 -52.38 -6.24 38.81
CA ALA A 271 -53.54 -5.58 39.39
C ALA A 271 -54.81 -6.46 39.33
N ALA A 272 -55.05 -7.16 38.23
CA ALA A 272 -56.18 -8.08 38.09
C ALA A 272 -56.07 -9.30 39.04
N GLY A 273 -54.87 -9.86 39.20
CA GLY A 273 -54.62 -10.97 40.11
C GLY A 273 -54.81 -10.62 41.59
N SER A 274 -54.48 -9.38 41.99
CA SER A 274 -54.65 -8.91 43.37
C SER A 274 -56.12 -8.78 43.80
N SER A 275 -57.05 -8.62 42.85
CA SER A 275 -58.49 -8.51 43.13
C SER A 275 -59.12 -9.84 43.59
N TYR A 276 -58.49 -10.98 43.28
CA TYR A 276 -59.09 -12.30 43.50
C TYR A 276 -58.83 -12.92 44.89
N CYS A 277 -58.11 -12.25 45.79
CA CYS A 277 -57.92 -12.72 47.19
C CYS A 277 -58.90 -12.11 48.21
N GLY A 278 -59.91 -11.35 47.77
CA GLY A 278 -60.80 -10.60 48.66
C GLY A 278 -62.08 -11.30 49.14
N ALA A 279 -62.38 -12.52 48.69
CA ALA A 279 -63.62 -13.21 49.04
C ALA A 279 -63.39 -14.61 49.63
N VAL A 280 -62.49 -14.72 50.61
CA VAL A 280 -62.61 -15.82 51.58
C VAL A 280 -63.78 -15.46 52.49
N LYS A 281 -64.95 -16.03 52.19
CA LYS A 281 -66.09 -16.03 53.11
C LYS A 281 -65.60 -16.56 54.46
N LYS A 282 -65.74 -15.75 55.50
CA LYS A 282 -65.70 -16.22 56.89
C LYS A 282 -66.94 -17.09 57.08
N ASP A 283 -66.85 -18.35 56.70
CA ASP A 283 -67.80 -19.35 57.16
C ASP A 283 -67.48 -19.62 58.63
N ALA A 284 -68.39 -19.17 59.48
CA ALA A 284 -68.39 -19.41 60.90
C ALA A 284 -68.75 -20.88 61.18
N SER A 285 -67.77 -21.78 61.07
CA SER A 285 -67.71 -23.05 61.79
C SER A 285 -66.29 -23.58 61.61
N GLY A 286 -65.49 -23.62 62.66
CA GLY A 286 -65.51 -24.77 63.56
C GLY A 286 -64.24 -25.58 63.29
N LEU A 287 -63.30 -25.51 64.24
CA LEU A 287 -62.32 -26.54 64.60
C LEU A 287 -61.89 -27.52 63.49
N CYS A 288 -60.63 -27.43 63.03
CA CYS A 288 -59.68 -28.56 63.13
C CYS A 288 -58.30 -28.25 62.51
N GLY A 289 -57.25 -28.65 63.22
CA GLY A 289 -56.09 -29.30 62.60
C GLY A 289 -54.97 -28.44 62.04
N ARG A 290 -54.15 -27.84 62.92
CA ARG A 290 -52.75 -27.55 62.58
C ARG A 290 -52.04 -28.88 62.28
N LYS A 291 -51.52 -29.04 61.06
CA LYS A 291 -50.33 -29.87 60.80
C LYS A 291 -49.25 -28.98 60.21
N LEU A 292 -48.25 -28.72 61.05
CA LEU A 292 -46.95 -28.19 60.66
C LEU A 292 -46.29 -29.22 59.75
N ALA A 293 -46.23 -28.94 58.44
CA ALA A 293 -45.35 -29.65 57.52
C ALA A 293 -44.16 -28.75 57.21
N SER A 294 -43.02 -29.15 57.77
CA SER A 294 -41.66 -28.70 57.47
C SER A 294 -41.40 -28.63 55.95
N GLY A 295 -40.83 -27.53 55.46
CA GLY A 295 -40.52 -27.43 54.03
C GLY A 295 -39.68 -26.23 53.61
N LYS A 296 -38.44 -26.16 54.11
CA LYS A 296 -37.26 -25.46 53.56
C LYS A 296 -37.34 -23.95 53.28
N CYS A 297 -36.64 -23.21 54.13
CA CYS A 297 -36.09 -21.89 53.85
C CYS A 297 -35.21 -21.94 52.58
N PRO A 298 -35.34 -20.99 51.64
CA PRO A 298 -34.30 -20.77 50.65
C PRO A 298 -33.12 -20.06 51.32
N ASP A 299 -31.94 -20.66 51.15
CA ASP A 299 -30.66 -20.20 51.67
C ASP A 299 -30.36 -18.73 51.31
N HIS A 300 -30.01 -17.96 52.33
CA HIS A 300 -29.28 -16.71 52.17
C HIS A 300 -27.82 -17.02 51.80
N GLY A 301 -27.59 -17.25 50.51
CA GLY A 301 -26.25 -17.27 49.93
C GLY A 301 -25.63 -15.89 49.94
N THR A 302 -24.75 -15.68 50.92
CA THR A 302 -23.80 -14.55 51.01
C THR A 302 -22.55 -14.90 50.17
N ILE A 303 -21.67 -13.91 49.94
CA ILE A 303 -20.34 -13.98 49.30
C ILE A 303 -20.44 -13.71 47.78
N GLY A 304 -19.93 -12.61 47.21
CA GLY A 304 -18.76 -11.83 47.57
C GLY A 304 -17.79 -11.91 46.38
N ALA A 305 -17.85 -10.93 45.47
CA ALA A 305 -16.82 -10.73 44.45
C ALA A 305 -16.77 -9.25 44.07
N GLN A 306 -16.01 -8.48 44.86
CA GLN A 306 -15.50 -7.18 44.43
C GLN A 306 -14.51 -7.43 43.27
N MET A 307 -14.92 -7.17 42.04
CA MET A 307 -13.98 -6.97 40.95
C MET A 307 -13.41 -5.55 41.07
N ALA A 308 -12.16 -5.47 41.49
CA ALA A 308 -11.35 -4.26 41.41
C ALA A 308 -11.14 -3.90 39.93
N ILE A 309 -11.74 -2.79 39.50
CA ILE A 309 -11.38 -2.12 38.26
C ILE A 309 -10.10 -1.33 38.55
N GLY A 310 -8.96 -1.93 38.24
CA GLY A 310 -7.68 -1.23 38.18
C GLY A 310 -7.71 -0.21 37.04
N VAL A 311 -7.96 1.05 37.37
CA VAL A 311 -7.72 2.17 36.45
C VAL A 311 -6.21 2.45 36.49
N THR A 312 -5.48 1.92 35.52
CA THR A 312 -4.09 2.29 35.27
C THR A 312 -4.09 3.68 34.62
N THR A 313 -3.84 4.70 35.42
CA THR A 313 -3.46 6.04 34.95
C THR A 313 -2.12 5.93 34.24
N VAL A 314 -2.15 5.97 32.90
CA VAL A 314 -0.94 6.11 32.08
C VAL A 314 -0.42 7.52 32.30
N GLY A 315 0.69 7.62 33.02
CA GLY A 315 1.44 8.85 33.20
C GLY A 315 1.85 9.41 31.84
N SER A 316 1.38 10.62 31.56
CA SER A 316 1.83 11.43 30.42
C SER A 316 3.26 11.89 30.72
N VAL A 317 4.24 11.23 30.11
CA VAL A 317 5.62 11.71 30.09
C VAL A 317 5.67 12.86 29.08
N VAL A 318 5.76 14.07 29.61
CA VAL A 318 6.09 15.29 28.88
C VAL A 318 7.56 15.20 28.46
N PRO A 319 7.92 15.21 27.16
CA PRO A 319 9.30 15.48 26.78
C PRO A 319 9.57 16.97 27.00
N ALA A 320 10.57 17.25 27.84
CA ALA A 320 11.11 18.58 28.07
C ALA A 320 11.56 19.22 26.75
N ALA A 321 11.18 20.50 26.60
CA ALA A 321 11.64 21.36 25.54
C ALA A 321 13.11 21.77 25.73
N ALA A 322 13.74 22.07 24.60
CA ALA A 322 14.82 23.02 24.40
C ALA A 322 16.23 22.64 24.93
N VAL A 323 17.09 22.25 23.98
CA VAL A 323 18.45 22.81 23.92
C VAL A 323 18.61 23.50 22.58
N THR A 324 18.72 24.82 22.65
CA THR A 324 19.09 25.75 21.60
C THR A 324 20.60 25.73 21.35
N ALA A 325 20.95 26.00 20.09
CA ALA A 325 22.20 26.60 19.60
C ALA A 325 23.48 25.76 19.65
N ASP A 326 24.05 25.51 18.47
CA ASP A 326 25.33 26.15 18.15
C ASP A 326 25.47 26.39 16.63
N PRO A 327 25.82 27.62 16.19
CA PRO A 327 26.21 27.92 14.82
C PRO A 327 27.70 28.22 14.75
N MET A 328 28.53 27.39 14.11
CA MET A 328 29.84 27.80 13.59
C MET A 328 30.33 26.87 12.47
N GLY A 329 30.73 27.46 11.34
CA GLY A 329 31.49 26.82 10.26
C GLY A 329 30.89 27.02 8.88
#